data_AF-A0A535WTD9-F1
#
_entry.id   AF-A0A535WTD9-F1
#
_cell.length_a   1.000
_cell.length_b   1.000
_cell.length_c   1.000
_cell.angle_alpha   90.00
_cell.angle_beta   90.00
_cell.angle_gamma   90.00
#
_symmetry.space_group_name_H-M   'P 1'
#
loop_
_entity.id
_entity.type
_entity.pdbx_description
1 polymer ?
#
loop_
_entity_poly.entity_id
_entity_poly.type
_entity_poly.pdbx_seq_one_letter_code
_entity_poly.pdbx_strand_id
1 'polypeptide(L)'
;MPGRKTDVHDAEWLAELLRHGLLTPSFVPDRAQRELRELTRYRTSLINERSAAVNRLQKTLEGANIKLASVASDVLGVSSRQMLAAVVEGTTLATSALANLAHGQLRDKVPQLEHALSGRVGPHQRFLLAE
;
A
#
# COMPACT_ATOMS: atom_id res chain seq x y z
N MET A 1 -30.63 -10.00 -33.78
CA MET A 1 -30.11 -11.38 -33.64
C MET A 1 -30.81 -12.02 -32.44
N PRO A 2 -31.74 -12.98 -32.64
CA PRO A 2 -32.28 -13.77 -31.54
C PRO A 2 -31.17 -14.74 -31.06
N GLY A 3 -30.95 -14.85 -29.75
CA GLY A 3 -29.83 -15.62 -29.19
C GLY A 3 -28.92 -14.82 -28.25
N ARG A 4 -29.50 -13.97 -27.39
CA ARG A 4 -28.73 -13.35 -26.31
C ARG A 4 -28.91 -14.22 -25.07
N LYS A 5 -27.82 -14.86 -24.63
CA LYS A 5 -27.70 -15.42 -23.28
C LYS A 5 -28.17 -14.33 -22.31
N THR A 6 -29.26 -14.58 -21.61
CA THR A 6 -29.81 -13.67 -20.61
C THR A 6 -29.60 -14.33 -19.27
N ASP A 7 -29.13 -13.58 -18.28
CA ASP A 7 -28.99 -14.08 -16.90
C ASP A 7 -30.31 -14.66 -16.37
N VAL A 8 -31.44 -14.21 -16.95
CA VAL A 8 -32.78 -14.76 -16.73
C VAL A 8 -32.90 -16.22 -17.20
N HIS A 9 -32.57 -16.54 -18.46
CA HIS A 9 -32.63 -17.93 -18.96
C HIS A 9 -31.61 -18.84 -18.26
N ASP A 10 -30.42 -18.32 -17.91
CA ASP A 10 -29.45 -19.08 -17.13
C ASP A 10 -30.00 -19.41 -15.72
N ALA A 11 -30.67 -18.45 -15.07
CA ALA A 11 -31.29 -18.67 -13.76
C ALA A 11 -32.47 -19.65 -13.83
N GLU A 12 -33.29 -19.58 -14.88
CA GLU A 12 -34.38 -20.54 -15.15
C GLU A 12 -33.84 -21.96 -15.31
N TRP A 13 -32.77 -22.12 -16.10
CA TRP A 13 -32.12 -23.41 -16.31
C TRP A 13 -31.48 -23.96 -15.04
N LEU A 14 -30.79 -23.12 -14.26
CA LEU A 14 -30.25 -23.52 -12.96
C LEU A 14 -31.35 -23.95 -11.98
N ALA A 15 -32.51 -23.27 -11.98
CA ALA A 15 -33.64 -23.64 -11.15
C ALA A 15 -34.24 -24.99 -11.56
N GLU A 16 -34.32 -25.28 -12.86
CA GLU A 16 -34.75 -26.57 -13.38
C GLU A 16 -33.78 -27.70 -12.97
N LEU A 17 -32.47 -27.50 -13.17
CA LEU A 17 -31.45 -28.45 -12.72
C LEU A 17 -31.50 -28.68 -11.21
N LEU A 18 -31.74 -27.64 -10.42
CA LEU A 18 -31.91 -27.75 -8.96
C LEU A 18 -33.11 -28.62 -8.59
N ARG A 19 -34.26 -28.40 -9.25
CA ARG A 19 -35.50 -29.17 -9.02
C ARG A 19 -35.33 -30.65 -9.35
N HIS A 20 -34.54 -30.96 -10.37
CA HIS A 20 -34.24 -32.34 -10.75
C HIS A 20 -33.09 -32.97 -9.94
N GLY A 21 -32.51 -32.25 -8.98
CA GLY A 21 -31.38 -32.74 -8.18
C GLY A 21 -30.10 -32.96 -8.99
N LEU A 22 -30.00 -32.32 -10.16
CA LEU A 22 -28.86 -32.44 -11.08
C LEU A 22 -27.71 -31.47 -10.72
N LEU A 23 -27.93 -30.58 -9.75
CA LEU A 23 -26.88 -29.68 -9.25
C LEU A 23 -26.11 -30.32 -8.10
N THR A 24 -24.78 -30.26 -8.19
CA THR A 24 -23.90 -30.52 -7.06
C THR A 24 -23.91 -29.30 -6.13
N PRO A 25 -24.21 -29.47 -4.83
CA PRO A 25 -24.12 -28.37 -3.88
C PRO A 25 -22.72 -27.77 -3.86
N SER A 26 -22.64 -26.44 -3.82
CA SER A 26 -21.37 -25.77 -3.58
C SER A 26 -20.82 -26.14 -2.21
N PHE A 27 -19.52 -26.36 -2.11
CA PHE A 27 -18.87 -26.60 -0.84
C PHE A 27 -19.02 -25.38 0.08
N VAL A 28 -19.74 -25.55 1.19
CA VAL A 28 -19.79 -24.58 2.28
C VAL A 28 -18.93 -25.12 3.42
N PRO A 29 -17.78 -24.49 3.72
CA PRO A 29 -16.94 -24.92 4.82
C PRO A 29 -17.65 -24.79 6.16
N ASP A 30 -17.23 -25.60 7.13
CA ASP A 30 -17.71 -25.51 8.50
C ASP A 30 -17.44 -24.11 9.10
N ARG A 31 -18.05 -23.85 10.27
CA ARG A 31 -17.96 -22.55 10.92
C ARG A 31 -16.50 -22.16 11.24
N ALA A 32 -15.70 -23.09 11.77
CA ALA A 32 -14.33 -22.80 12.19
C ALA A 32 -13.45 -22.40 10.99
N GLN A 33 -13.60 -23.09 9.86
CA GLN A 33 -12.91 -22.75 8.62
C GLN A 33 -13.34 -21.39 8.06
N ARG A 34 -14.62 -21.03 8.16
CA ARG A 34 -15.12 -19.72 7.71
C ARG A 34 -14.54 -18.58 8.54
N GLU A 35 -14.55 -18.71 9.86
CA GLU A 35 -13.99 -17.71 10.78
C GLU A 35 -12.48 -17.52 10.53
N LEU A 36 -11.72 -18.61 10.33
CA LEU A 36 -10.30 -18.52 9.97
C LEU A 36 -10.08 -17.83 8.61
N ARG A 37 -10.91 -18.13 7.61
CA ARG A 37 -10.86 -17.48 6.29
C ARG A 37 -11.16 -15.99 6.38
N GLU A 38 -12.09 -15.58 7.24
CA GLU A 38 -12.40 -14.17 7.47
C GLU A 38 -11.18 -13.43 8.03
N LEU A 39 -10.57 -13.95 9.09
CA LEU A 39 -9.38 -13.34 9.70
C LEU A 39 -8.19 -13.25 8.73
N THR A 40 -7.93 -14.32 7.97
CA THR A 40 -6.81 -14.35 7.02
C THR A 40 -7.04 -13.41 5.83
N ARG A 41 -8.28 -13.33 5.32
CA ARG A 41 -8.64 -12.35 4.28
C ARG A 41 -8.54 -10.92 4.78
N TYR A 42 -9.03 -10.65 5.99
CA TYR A 42 -8.94 -9.34 6.60
C TYR A 42 -7.48 -8.90 6.77
N ARG A 43 -6.61 -9.79 7.24
CA ARG A 43 -5.16 -9.54 7.29
C ARG A 43 -4.59 -9.21 5.92
N THR A 44 -4.97 -9.94 4.87
CA THR A 44 -4.54 -9.66 3.49
C THR A 44 -4.99 -8.28 3.03
N SER A 45 -6.24 -7.89 3.31
CA SER A 45 -6.74 -6.54 3.02
C SER A 45 -5.90 -5.46 3.70
N LEU A 46 -5.63 -5.60 5.00
CA LEU A 46 -4.79 -4.66 5.74
C LEU A 46 -3.35 -4.56 5.18
N ILE A 47 -2.76 -5.69 4.77
CA ILE A 47 -1.43 -5.70 4.13
C ILE A 47 -1.46 -4.95 2.80
N ASN A 48 -2.51 -5.15 1.99
CA ASN A 48 -2.68 -4.46 0.72
C ASN A 48 -2.88 -2.95 0.94
N GLU A 49 -3.70 -2.56 1.91
CA GLU A 49 -3.91 -1.16 2.30
C GLU A 49 -2.62 -0.49 2.76
N ARG A 50 -1.85 -1.14 3.63
CA ARG A 50 -0.53 -0.68 4.06
C ARG A 50 0.41 -0.50 2.87
N SER A 51 0.47 -1.47 1.96
CA SER A 51 1.33 -1.41 0.78
C SER A 51 0.91 -0.27 -0.15
N ALA A 52 -0.40 -0.05 -0.33
CA ALA A 52 -0.92 1.05 -1.12
C ALA A 52 -0.56 2.42 -0.49
N ALA A 53 -0.63 2.54 0.85
CA ALA A 53 -0.20 3.75 1.56
C ALA A 53 1.29 4.04 1.36
N VAL A 54 2.16 3.02 1.49
CA VAL A 54 3.60 3.16 1.23
C VAL A 54 3.87 3.60 -0.21
N ASN A 55 3.19 3.01 -1.19
CA ASN A 55 3.37 3.36 -2.59
C ASN A 55 2.93 4.81 -2.89
N ARG A 56 1.85 5.30 -2.24
CA ARG A 56 1.44 6.70 -2.35
C ARG A 56 2.49 7.64 -1.76
N LEU A 57 3.01 7.33 -0.57
CA LEU A 57 4.08 8.08 0.07
C LEU A 57 5.32 8.16 -0.84
N GLN A 58 5.77 7.03 -1.39
CA GLN A 58 6.89 7.00 -2.32
C GLN A 58 6.61 7.85 -3.57
N LYS A 59 5.42 7.75 -4.16
CA LYS A 59 5.03 8.57 -5.32
C LYS A 59 5.10 10.07 -5.00
N THR A 60 4.66 10.48 -3.82
CA THR A 60 4.74 11.88 -3.38
C THR A 60 6.19 12.34 -3.22
N LEU A 61 7.07 11.50 -2.64
CA LEU A 61 8.50 11.79 -2.52
C LEU A 61 9.17 11.92 -3.89
N GLU A 62 8.90 10.98 -4.80
CA GLU A 62 9.44 11.00 -6.16
C GLU A 62 9.02 12.26 -6.92
N GLY A 63 7.76 12.68 -6.76
CA GLY A 63 7.25 13.95 -7.33
C GLY A 63 7.89 15.21 -6.73
N ALA A 64 8.43 15.12 -5.50
CA ALA A 64 9.20 16.20 -4.86
C ALA A 64 10.72 16.12 -5.14
N ASN A 65 11.13 15.19 -6.01
CA ASN A 65 12.54 14.86 -6.28
C ASN A 65 13.32 14.37 -5.04
N ILE A 66 12.64 13.68 -4.13
CA ILE A 66 13.27 12.97 -3.00
C ILE A 66 13.39 11.48 -3.36
N LYS A 67 14.61 10.98 -3.47
CA LYS A 67 14.95 9.61 -3.88
C LYS A 67 15.28 8.70 -2.70
N LEU A 68 14.60 8.86 -1.57
CA LEU A 68 14.94 8.17 -0.31
C LEU A 68 14.94 6.64 -0.45
N ALA A 69 14.03 6.09 -1.26
CA ALA A 69 13.91 4.64 -1.51
C ALA A 69 15.11 4.03 -2.24
N SER A 70 15.97 4.83 -2.88
CA SER A 70 17.20 4.32 -3.52
C SER A 70 18.34 4.09 -2.52
N VAL A 71 18.26 4.71 -1.34
CA VAL A 71 19.32 4.68 -0.32
C VAL A 71 18.89 3.86 0.91
N ALA A 72 17.68 4.10 1.39
CA ALA A 72 17.10 3.42 2.54
C ALA A 72 16.39 2.13 2.11
N SER A 73 16.74 1.02 2.74
CA SER A 73 16.09 -0.28 2.51
C SER A 73 14.65 -0.33 3.00
N ASP A 74 14.29 0.48 3.99
CA ASP A 74 12.93 0.65 4.50
C ASP A 74 12.60 2.13 4.67
N VAL A 75 11.72 2.64 3.79
CA VAL A 75 11.25 4.04 3.81
C VAL A 75 10.34 4.32 5.01
N LEU A 76 9.77 3.28 5.63
CA LEU A 76 9.04 3.39 6.90
C LEU A 76 9.93 3.10 8.12
N GLY A 77 11.24 2.96 7.93
CA GLY A 77 12.19 2.75 9.02
C GLY A 77 12.27 3.95 9.96
N VAL A 78 12.88 3.78 11.13
CA VAL A 78 13.00 4.84 12.15
C VAL A 78 13.68 6.10 11.58
N SER A 79 14.85 5.94 10.96
CA SER A 79 15.59 7.05 10.34
C SER A 79 14.76 7.77 9.26
N SER A 80 14.14 7.01 8.35
CA SER A 80 13.33 7.56 7.26
C SER A 80 12.11 8.30 7.78
N ARG A 81 11.41 7.77 8.80
CA ARG A 81 10.28 8.48 9.42
C ARG A 81 10.70 9.77 10.11
N GLN A 82 11.84 9.81 10.78
CA GLN A 82 12.36 11.05 11.38
C GLN A 82 12.69 12.10 10.30
N MET A 83 13.34 11.69 9.21
CA MET A 83 13.61 12.57 8.07
C MET A 83 12.32 13.10 7.44
N LEU A 84 11.34 12.23 7.23
CA LEU A 84 10.04 12.60 6.66
C LEU A 84 9.24 13.53 7.57
N ALA A 85 9.23 13.29 8.89
CA ALA A 85 8.60 14.18 9.86
C ALA A 85 9.22 15.59 9.78
N ALA A 86 10.55 15.68 9.73
CA ALA A 86 11.24 16.95 9.59
C ALA A 86 10.95 17.67 8.25
N VAL A 87 10.74 16.91 7.16
CA VAL A 87 10.28 17.46 5.88
C VAL A 87 8.85 18.00 5.95
N VAL A 88 7.95 17.28 6.65
CA VAL A 88 6.53 17.65 6.82
C VAL A 88 6.36 18.89 7.68
N GLU A 89 7.09 18.99 8.81
CA GLU A 89 7.12 20.16 9.69
C GLU A 89 7.54 21.43 8.96
N GLY A 90 8.21 21.26 7.82
CA GLY A 90 8.55 22.35 6.93
C GLY A 90 9.74 23.18 7.39
N THR A 91 10.43 22.68 8.40
CA THR A 91 11.74 23.14 8.85
C THR A 91 12.65 23.14 7.63
N THR A 92 13.17 24.31 7.26
CA THR A 92 14.09 24.45 6.12
C THR A 92 15.46 23.95 6.55
N LEU A 93 15.54 22.67 6.88
CA LEU A 93 16.77 22.01 7.26
C LEU A 93 17.61 21.84 6.00
N ALA A 94 18.90 22.17 6.13
CA ALA A 94 19.87 21.78 5.12
C ALA A 94 19.82 20.25 4.95
N THR A 95 20.04 19.78 3.73
CA THR A 95 19.96 18.35 3.41
C THR A 95 20.92 17.50 4.25
N SER A 96 22.06 18.08 4.64
CA SER A 96 23.02 17.49 5.58
C SER A 96 22.44 17.26 6.98
N ALA A 97 21.64 18.20 7.49
CA ALA A 97 20.98 18.04 8.78
C ALA A 97 19.94 16.91 8.75
N LEU A 98 19.19 16.77 7.66
CA LEU A 98 18.27 15.65 7.46
C LEU A 98 19.02 14.31 7.35
N ALA A 99 20.09 14.25 6.57
CA ALA A 99 20.89 13.04 6.41
C ALA A 99 21.51 12.57 7.75
N ASN A 100 21.86 13.51 8.63
CA ASN A 100 22.40 13.21 9.97
C ASN A 100 21.38 12.61 10.96
N LEU A 101 20.09 12.60 10.63
CA LEU A 101 19.07 11.83 11.35
C LEU A 101 19.20 10.32 11.09
N ALA A 102 20.13 9.90 10.25
CA ALA A 102 20.41 8.49 10.02
C ALA A 102 20.92 7.78 11.28
N HIS A 103 20.35 6.61 11.54
CA HIS A 103 20.78 5.67 12.57
C HIS A 103 21.27 4.34 11.97
N GLY A 104 22.12 3.62 12.71
CA GLY A 104 22.63 2.31 12.33
C GLY A 104 23.40 2.31 11.01
N GLN A 105 23.19 1.27 10.20
CA GLN A 105 23.83 1.10 8.87
C GLN A 105 23.51 2.23 7.87
N LEU A 106 22.47 3.02 8.13
CA LEU A 106 22.12 4.14 7.27
C LEU A 106 23.09 5.33 7.46
N ARG A 107 23.84 5.37 8.57
CA ARG A 107 24.88 6.39 8.80
C ARG A 107 26.02 6.28 7.80
N ASP A 108 26.35 5.07 7.40
CA ASP A 108 27.39 4.83 6.38
C ASP A 108 26.97 5.37 5.01
N LYS A 109 25.66 5.63 4.83
CA LYS A 109 25.07 6.16 3.60
C LYS A 109 24.72 7.65 3.65
N VAL A 110 25.23 8.39 4.65
CA VAL A 110 24.96 9.84 4.80
C VAL A 110 25.26 10.63 3.52
N PRO A 111 26.40 10.44 2.82
CA PRO A 111 26.66 11.16 1.58
C PRO A 111 25.59 10.89 0.50
N GLN A 112 25.13 9.65 0.36
CA GLN A 112 24.07 9.29 -0.58
C GLN A 112 22.71 9.86 -0.15
N LEU A 113 22.43 9.90 1.15
CA LEU A 113 21.22 10.53 1.70
C LEU A 113 21.18 12.02 1.40
N GLU A 114 22.30 12.73 1.51
CA GLU A 114 22.37 14.16 1.17
C GLU A 114 21.97 14.40 -0.30
N HIS A 115 22.36 13.52 -1.21
CA HIS A 115 21.95 13.62 -2.60
C HIS A 115 20.48 13.23 -2.78
N ALA A 116 20.05 12.13 -2.14
CA ALA A 116 18.69 11.61 -2.26
C ALA A 116 17.62 12.55 -1.65
N LEU A 117 17.97 13.32 -0.62
CA LEU A 117 17.09 14.26 0.04
C LEU A 117 17.12 15.67 -0.58
N SER A 118 17.94 15.88 -1.63
CA SER A 118 18.03 17.15 -2.37
C SER A 118 16.83 17.37 -3.31
N GLY A 119 15.64 17.43 -2.72
CA GLY A 119 14.37 17.68 -3.39
C GLY A 119 13.75 19.04 -3.05
N ARG A 120 12.63 19.36 -3.70
CA ARG A 120 11.82 20.55 -3.38
C ARG A 120 10.43 20.09 -2.97
N VAL A 121 10.11 20.29 -1.69
CA VAL A 121 8.83 19.89 -1.11
C VAL A 121 7.96 21.12 -0.89
N GLY A 122 6.93 21.26 -1.73
CA GLY A 122 5.94 22.34 -1.61
C GLY A 122 4.85 22.04 -0.56
N PRO A 123 3.99 23.03 -0.25
CA PRO A 123 2.94 22.88 0.76
C PRO A 123 1.99 21.69 0.50
N HIS A 124 1.60 21.48 -0.75
CA HIS A 124 0.71 20.36 -1.11
C HIS A 124 1.37 18.98 -0.89
N GLN A 125 2.67 18.85 -1.17
CA GLN A 125 3.40 17.60 -0.91
C GLN A 125 3.55 17.36 0.59
N ARG A 126 3.81 18.40 1.39
CA ARG A 126 3.86 18.28 2.86
C ARG A 126 2.51 17.80 3.42
N PHE A 127 1.41 18.34 2.91
CA PHE A 127 0.06 17.88 3.26
C PHE A 127 -0.12 16.38 2.97
N LEU A 128 0.20 15.94 1.74
CA LEU A 128 0.09 14.54 1.33
C LEU A 128 1.04 13.58 2.08
N LEU A 129 2.18 14.07 2.58
CA LEU A 129 3.13 13.28 3.36
C LEU A 129 2.74 13.17 4.84
N ALA A 130 1.79 13.98 5.32
CA ALA A 130 1.30 13.98 6.68
C ALA A 130 0.12 13.03 6.92
N GLU A 131 -0.53 12.56 5.84
CA GLU A 131 -1.61 11.55 5.86
C GLU A 131 -1.09 10.14 6.11
#